data_AF-A0A3M1B077-F1
#
_entry.id   AF-A0A3M1B077-F1
#
_cell.length_a   1.000
_cell.length_b   1.000
_cell.length_c   1.000
_cell.angle_alpha   90.00
_cell.angle_beta   90.00
_cell.angle_gamma   90.00
#
_symmetry.space_group_name_H-M   'P 1'
#
loop_
_entity.id
_entity.type
_entity.pdbx_description
1 polymer ?
#
loop_
_entity_poly.entity_id
_entity_poly.type
_entity_poly.pdbx_seq_one_letter_code
_entity_poly.pdbx_strand_id
1 'polypeptide(L)'
;MKFFRSALIVSLALLFAGMSSAQTIEVTIAQGLNAAIDFANQGNADTLMLVDGGDVGFYELEPPTIESPMTIMAKPGLASPPVIRAAASTDQNDFIRVKEDLTVIGVVIDGQAGDGTYAKFKYMFKINNPPADNPPNLEPKLTVLDCHLKNVYKTG
;
A
#
# COMPACT_ATOMS: atom_id res chain seq x y z
N MET A 1 -12.48 31.71 -63.22
CA MET A 1 -11.16 31.15 -62.83
C MET A 1 -10.43 32.14 -61.93
N LYS A 2 -10.23 31.80 -60.65
CA LYS A 2 -9.14 32.29 -59.77
C LYS A 2 -9.22 31.58 -58.41
N PHE A 3 -8.34 30.60 -58.26
CA PHE A 3 -7.61 30.09 -57.09
C PHE A 3 -8.34 29.70 -55.78
N PHE A 4 -8.36 28.38 -55.56
CA PHE A 4 -8.26 27.66 -54.28
C PHE A 4 -7.09 28.16 -53.41
N ARG A 5 -7.35 28.48 -52.12
CA ARG A 5 -6.46 28.30 -50.94
C ARG A 5 -7.34 28.27 -49.67
N SER A 6 -7.57 27.11 -49.06
CA SER A 6 -6.82 26.56 -47.91
C SER A 6 -7.07 27.31 -46.59
N ALA A 7 -7.85 26.69 -45.68
CA ALA A 7 -7.54 26.61 -44.24
C ALA A 7 -8.56 25.69 -43.54
N LEU A 8 -8.22 24.41 -43.56
CA LEU A 8 -8.73 23.37 -42.67
C LEU A 8 -8.30 23.72 -41.23
N ILE A 9 -9.19 24.26 -40.40
CA ILE A 9 -8.96 24.41 -38.95
C ILE A 9 -9.42 23.11 -38.30
N VAL A 10 -8.52 22.13 -38.26
CA VAL A 10 -8.70 20.87 -37.52
C VAL A 10 -8.08 21.06 -36.13
N SER A 11 -8.96 20.96 -35.14
CA SER A 11 -8.79 20.26 -33.87
C SER A 11 -7.47 20.47 -33.10
N LEU A 12 -7.50 21.36 -32.10
CA LEU A 12 -6.60 21.27 -30.95
C LEU A 12 -7.29 21.76 -29.67
N ALA A 13 -8.44 21.17 -29.36
CA ALA A 13 -9.09 21.32 -28.07
C ALA A 13 -9.33 19.92 -27.50
N LEU A 14 -8.90 19.72 -26.25
CA LEU A 14 -9.25 18.61 -25.35
C LEU A 14 -8.42 17.32 -25.50
N LEU A 15 -7.11 17.43 -25.26
CA LEU A 15 -6.32 16.35 -24.67
C LEU A 15 -5.68 16.83 -23.35
N PHE A 16 -6.51 17.33 -22.43
CA PHE A 16 -6.17 17.25 -21.01
C PHE A 16 -6.73 15.92 -20.51
N ALA A 17 -6.10 14.82 -20.94
CA ALA A 17 -6.25 13.57 -20.23
C ALA A 17 -5.70 13.81 -18.82
N GLY A 18 -6.57 13.68 -17.82
CA GLY A 18 -6.26 13.99 -16.44
C GLY A 18 -4.98 13.29 -16.00
N MET A 19 -3.92 14.07 -15.80
CA MET A 19 -2.84 13.66 -14.92
C MET A 19 -3.43 13.64 -13.51
N SER A 20 -4.04 12.50 -13.13
CA SER A 20 -4.26 12.22 -11.72
C SER A 20 -2.87 12.22 -11.09
N SER A 21 -2.55 13.29 -10.36
CA SER A 21 -1.29 13.34 -9.63
C SER A 21 -1.40 12.29 -8.53
N ALA A 22 -0.46 11.34 -8.51
CA ALA A 22 -0.44 10.31 -7.49
C ALA A 22 -0.49 10.98 -6.10
N GLN A 23 -1.56 10.71 -5.34
CA GLN A 23 -1.80 11.34 -4.05
C GLN A 23 -0.97 10.65 -2.99
N THR A 24 0.05 11.34 -2.49
CA THR A 24 0.90 10.87 -1.38
C THR A 24 0.47 11.52 -0.09
N ILE A 25 0.29 10.72 0.96
CA ILE A 25 0.10 11.22 2.32
C ILE A 25 1.25 10.78 3.22
N GLU A 26 1.66 11.67 4.12
CA GLU A 26 2.59 11.35 5.20
C GLU A 26 1.83 10.69 6.34
N VAL A 27 2.33 9.55 6.81
CA VAL A 27 1.73 8.77 7.89
C VAL A 27 2.71 8.68 9.05
N THR A 28 2.32 9.24 10.18
CA THR A 28 3.01 9.10 11.47
C THR A 28 2.47 7.90 12.25
N ILE A 29 3.24 7.39 13.19
CA ILE A 29 2.80 6.35 14.13
C ILE A 29 1.54 6.82 14.88
N ALA A 30 1.50 8.09 15.29
CA ALA A 30 0.39 8.66 16.04
C ALA A 30 -0.94 8.72 15.24
N GLN A 31 -0.87 8.88 13.92
CA GLN A 31 -2.05 8.83 13.05
C GLN A 31 -2.57 7.39 12.86
N GLY A 32 -1.68 6.40 12.97
CA GLY A 32 -2.00 4.98 12.83
C GLY A 32 -2.08 4.52 11.36
N LEU A 33 -1.49 3.36 11.08
CA LEU A 33 -1.44 2.82 9.71
C LEU A 33 -2.79 2.28 9.23
N ASN A 34 -3.62 1.72 10.14
CA ASN A 34 -4.97 1.23 9.80
C ASN A 34 -5.83 2.32 9.14
N ALA A 35 -5.93 3.50 9.77
CA ALA A 35 -6.72 4.61 9.26
C ALA A 35 -6.21 5.14 7.92
N ALA A 36 -4.89 5.15 7.71
CA ALA A 36 -4.29 5.55 6.45
C ALA A 36 -4.60 4.56 5.31
N ILE A 37 -4.56 3.25 5.60
CA ILE A 37 -4.95 2.20 4.65
C ILE A 37 -6.44 2.31 4.30
N ASP A 38 -7.31 2.52 5.29
CA ASP A 38 -8.76 2.69 5.05
C ASP A 38 -9.04 3.91 4.17
N PHE A 39 -8.30 5.01 4.36
CA PHE A 39 -8.39 6.20 3.54
C PHE A 39 -7.92 5.95 2.09
N ALA A 40 -6.81 5.22 1.91
CA ALA A 40 -6.30 4.84 0.60
C ALA A 40 -7.22 3.84 -0.13
N ASN A 41 -7.81 2.88 0.58
CA ASN A 41 -8.79 1.94 0.05
C ASN A 41 -10.05 2.63 -0.49
N GLN A 42 -10.38 3.83 0.00
CA GLN A 42 -11.46 4.67 -0.54
C GLN A 42 -11.04 5.46 -1.81
N GLY A 43 -9.83 5.26 -2.31
CA GLY A 43 -9.28 5.95 -3.48
C GLY A 43 -8.77 7.37 -3.19
N ASN A 44 -8.57 7.73 -1.91
CA ASN A 44 -8.13 9.08 -1.53
C ASN A 44 -6.61 9.23 -1.37
N ALA A 45 -5.85 8.15 -1.56
CA ALA A 45 -4.39 8.18 -1.57
C ALA A 45 -3.85 6.98 -2.34
N ASP A 46 -2.80 7.22 -3.12
CA ASP A 46 -2.08 6.18 -3.88
C ASP A 46 -0.81 5.75 -3.13
N THR A 47 -0.25 6.63 -2.30
CA THR A 47 1.00 6.36 -1.57
C THR A 47 0.89 6.78 -0.11
N LEU A 48 1.23 5.84 0.77
CA LEU A 48 1.39 6.01 2.21
C LEU A 48 2.89 6.10 2.51
N MET A 49 3.38 7.32 2.74
CA MET A 49 4.79 7.54 3.10
C MET A 49 4.94 7.54 4.62
N LEU A 50 5.57 6.50 5.16
CA LEU A 50 5.83 6.34 6.58
C LEU A 50 7.00 7.24 7.00
N VAL A 51 6.74 8.20 7.88
CA VAL A 51 7.69 9.27 8.21
C VAL A 51 8.42 9.08 9.54
N ASP A 52 8.00 8.14 10.37
CA ASP A 52 8.66 7.81 11.63
C ASP A 52 9.51 6.56 11.45
N GLY A 53 10.77 6.63 11.88
CA GLY A 53 11.70 5.49 11.85
C GLY A 53 11.38 4.45 12.93
N GLY A 54 11.92 3.24 12.77
CA GLY A 54 11.83 2.16 13.76
C GLY A 54 12.51 2.46 15.10
N ASP A 55 13.36 3.48 15.16
CA ASP A 55 13.98 4.04 16.38
C ASP A 55 13.02 4.90 17.19
N VAL A 56 11.95 5.40 16.57
CA VAL A 56 10.88 6.18 17.22
C VAL A 56 9.77 5.27 17.75
N GLY A 57 9.45 4.19 17.02
CA GLY A 57 8.45 3.23 17.45
C GLY A 57 7.99 2.30 16.32
N PHE A 58 6.76 1.80 16.46
CA PHE A 58 6.17 0.83 15.54
C PHE A 58 4.84 1.34 14.97
N TYR A 59 4.62 1.10 13.68
CA TYR A 59 3.30 1.20 13.08
C TYR A 59 2.56 -0.10 13.38
N GLU A 60 1.69 -0.07 14.38
CA GLU A 60 0.80 -1.20 14.66
C GLU A 60 -0.26 -1.32 13.56
N LEU A 61 -0.46 -2.55 13.11
CA LEU A 61 -1.32 -2.88 11.99
C LEU A 61 -2.22 -4.06 12.38
N GLU A 62 -3.52 -3.87 12.31
CA GLU A 62 -4.47 -4.99 12.33
C GLU A 62 -4.51 -5.59 10.92
N PRO A 63 -4.69 -6.91 10.74
CA PRO A 63 -4.64 -7.56 9.43
C PRO A 63 -5.50 -6.90 8.34
N PRO A 64 -4.93 -6.07 7.44
CA PRO A 64 -5.74 -5.27 6.53
C PRO A 64 -6.11 -6.08 5.30
N THR A 65 -7.07 -5.55 4.54
CA THR A 65 -7.29 -5.95 3.15
C THR A 65 -7.00 -4.76 2.25
N ILE A 66 -6.13 -4.96 1.26
CA ILE A 66 -5.83 -3.97 0.23
C ILE A 66 -6.87 -4.12 -0.87
N GLU A 67 -7.73 -3.09 -1.00
CA GLU A 67 -8.89 -3.06 -1.90
C GLU A 67 -8.78 -1.97 -2.97
N SER A 68 -7.72 -1.15 -2.93
CA SER A 68 -7.32 -0.21 -3.96
C SER A 68 -5.82 -0.33 -4.22
N PRO A 69 -5.33 -0.09 -5.45
CA PRO A 69 -3.90 -0.03 -5.73
C PRO A 69 -3.20 0.98 -4.82
N MET A 70 -2.13 0.56 -4.14
CA MET A 70 -1.40 1.46 -3.23
C MET A 70 0.07 1.11 -3.06
N THR A 71 0.85 2.13 -2.68
CA THR A 71 2.24 1.99 -2.26
C THR A 71 2.38 2.34 -0.78
N ILE A 72 3.02 1.48 0.00
CA ILE A 72 3.45 1.78 1.37
C ILE A 72 4.98 1.89 1.35
N MET A 73 5.53 3.05 1.68
CA MET A 73 6.97 3.27 1.57
C MET A 73 7.57 4.04 2.74
N ALA A 74 8.83 3.78 3.03
CA ALA A 74 9.60 4.60 3.94
C ALA A 74 9.89 5.99 3.36
N LYS A 75 9.82 7.03 4.19
CA LYS A 75 10.33 8.35 3.83
C LYS A 75 11.85 8.27 3.57
N PRO A 76 12.36 8.82 2.47
CA PRO A 76 13.80 8.85 2.22
C PRO A 76 14.55 9.62 3.32
N GLY A 77 15.72 9.10 3.71
CA GLY A 77 16.61 9.77 4.66
C GLY A 77 16.32 9.51 6.14
N LEU A 78 15.43 8.57 6.48
CA LEU A 78 15.24 8.13 7.86
C LEU A 78 16.51 7.45 8.41
N ALA A 79 16.80 7.70 9.69
CA ALA A 79 17.95 7.10 10.38
C ALA A 79 17.80 5.59 10.55
N SER A 80 16.56 5.11 10.68
CA SER A 80 16.20 3.70 10.69
C SER A 80 14.94 3.45 9.86
N PRO A 81 14.79 2.28 9.23
CA PRO A 81 13.59 1.98 8.44
C PRO A 81 12.35 1.91 9.36
N PRO A 82 11.19 2.40 8.91
CA PRO A 82 9.91 2.22 9.59
C PRO A 82 9.64 0.74 9.83
N VAL A 83 9.05 0.43 10.99
CA VAL A 83 8.70 -0.95 11.36
C VAL A 83 7.18 -1.06 11.44
N ILE A 84 6.62 -1.90 10.57
CA ILE A 84 5.23 -2.31 10.60
C ILE A 84 5.14 -3.59 11.43
N ARG A 85 4.29 -3.58 12.44
CA ARG A 85 4.14 -4.68 13.40
C ARG A 85 2.68 -5.09 13.52
N ALA A 86 2.43 -6.38 13.72
CA ALA A 86 1.08 -6.84 14.02
C ALA A 86 0.58 -6.22 15.33
N ALA A 87 -0.65 -5.73 15.33
CA ALA A 87 -1.32 -5.29 16.55
C ALA A 87 -1.42 -6.45 17.54
N ALA A 88 -1.42 -6.15 18.84
CA ALA A 88 -1.66 -7.14 19.88
C ALA A 88 -2.96 -7.91 19.58
N SER A 89 -2.98 -9.22 19.89
CA SER A 89 -4.10 -10.14 19.62
C SER A 89 -4.36 -10.55 18.16
N THR A 90 -3.47 -10.23 17.22
CA THR A 90 -3.57 -10.72 15.84
C THR A 90 -3.53 -12.27 15.78
N ASP A 91 -4.69 -12.87 15.49
CA ASP A 91 -4.91 -14.32 15.34
C ASP A 91 -5.65 -14.60 14.02
N GLN A 92 -4.96 -14.38 12.91
CA GLN A 92 -5.49 -14.53 11.55
C GLN A 92 -4.45 -15.23 10.71
N ASN A 93 -4.87 -16.16 9.84
CA ASN A 93 -3.91 -16.87 8.98
C ASN A 93 -3.14 -15.92 8.04
N ASP A 94 -3.74 -14.80 7.66
CA ASP A 94 -3.19 -13.83 6.73
C ASP A 94 -2.97 -12.50 7.46
N PHE A 95 -1.76 -11.97 7.42
CA PHE A 95 -1.49 -10.65 7.98
C PHE A 95 -1.98 -9.56 7.02
N ILE A 96 -1.36 -9.40 5.84
CA ILE A 96 -1.82 -8.44 4.82
C ILE A 96 -2.49 -9.21 3.67
N ARG A 97 -3.80 -8.99 3.47
CA ARG A 97 -4.54 -9.56 2.33
C ARG A 97 -4.47 -8.59 1.16
N VAL A 98 -4.08 -9.08 -0.01
CA VAL A 98 -3.84 -8.29 -1.21
C VAL A 98 -4.88 -8.68 -2.27
N LYS A 99 -5.90 -7.84 -2.48
CA LYS A 99 -6.88 -7.99 -3.57
C LYS A 99 -6.61 -7.05 -4.74
N GLU A 100 -5.82 -6.01 -4.52
CA GLU A 100 -5.35 -5.05 -5.53
C GLU A 100 -3.84 -4.90 -5.50
N ASP A 101 -3.27 -4.20 -6.48
CA ASP A 101 -1.83 -4.01 -6.57
C ASP A 101 -1.26 -3.34 -5.30
N LEU A 102 -0.28 -4.00 -4.69
CA LEU A 102 0.42 -3.49 -3.51
C LEU A 102 1.91 -3.41 -3.80
N THR A 103 2.49 -2.24 -3.55
CA THR A 103 3.94 -2.05 -3.53
C THR A 103 4.39 -1.67 -2.12
N VAL A 104 5.41 -2.35 -1.60
CA VAL A 104 6.00 -2.07 -0.29
C VAL A 104 7.50 -1.78 -0.44
N ILE A 105 7.97 -0.64 0.06
CA ILE A 105 9.33 -0.16 -0.19
C ILE A 105 10.03 0.30 1.09
N GLY A 106 11.20 -0.26 1.39
CA GLY A 106 12.10 0.28 2.41
C GLY A 106 11.64 0.13 3.86
N VAL A 107 10.68 -0.74 4.15
CA VAL A 107 10.14 -0.96 5.51
C VAL A 107 10.56 -2.30 6.08
N VAL A 108 10.53 -2.41 7.41
CA VAL A 108 10.58 -3.68 8.12
C VAL A 108 9.16 -4.14 8.40
N ILE A 109 8.84 -5.39 8.08
CA ILE A 109 7.59 -6.02 8.51
C ILE A 109 7.93 -7.10 9.52
N ASP A 110 7.44 -6.90 10.73
CA ASP A 110 7.77 -7.68 11.91
C ASP A 110 6.56 -8.48 12.38
N GLY A 111 6.68 -9.80 12.36
CA GLY A 111 5.63 -10.72 12.83
C GLY A 111 5.53 -10.86 14.34
N GLN A 112 6.26 -10.07 15.13
CA GLN A 112 5.97 -9.93 16.56
C GLN A 112 4.71 -9.08 16.77
N ALA A 113 4.03 -9.27 17.90
CA ALA A 113 2.98 -8.40 18.39
C ALA A 113 3.57 -7.29 19.27
N GLY A 114 2.78 -6.25 19.58
CA GLY A 114 3.20 -5.13 20.43
C GLY A 114 3.74 -5.53 21.82
N ASP A 115 3.35 -6.70 22.32
CA ASP A 115 3.81 -7.28 23.59
C ASP A 115 5.09 -8.14 23.48
N GLY A 116 5.68 -8.22 22.28
CA GLY A 116 6.89 -9.00 21.99
C GLY A 116 6.65 -10.50 21.74
N THR A 117 5.40 -10.97 21.81
CA THR A 117 5.04 -12.34 21.41
C THR A 117 5.00 -12.47 19.89
N TYR A 118 4.94 -13.70 19.36
CA TYR A 118 4.73 -13.88 17.92
C TYR A 118 3.24 -13.75 17.61
N ALA A 119 2.91 -12.89 16.64
CA ALA A 119 1.55 -12.84 16.10
C ALA A 119 1.25 -14.15 15.36
N LYS A 120 0.01 -14.62 15.47
CA LYS A 120 -0.38 -15.93 14.95
C LYS A 120 -0.88 -15.78 13.53
N PHE A 121 0.04 -15.74 12.57
CA PHE A 121 -0.30 -15.79 11.16
C PHE A 121 0.55 -16.79 10.39
N LYS A 122 -0.03 -17.34 9.32
CA LYS A 122 0.62 -18.29 8.41
C LYS A 122 1.27 -17.59 7.22
N TYR A 123 0.68 -16.48 6.77
CA TYR A 123 1.10 -15.73 5.60
C TYR A 123 1.28 -14.25 5.96
N MET A 124 2.49 -13.72 5.75
CA MET A 124 2.75 -12.27 5.91
C MET A 124 1.96 -11.47 4.87
N PHE A 125 2.01 -11.93 3.62
CA PHE A 125 1.20 -11.42 2.53
C PHE A 125 0.42 -12.57 1.94
N LYS A 126 -0.87 -12.36 1.73
CA LYS A 126 -1.74 -13.29 1.04
C LYS A 126 -2.37 -12.59 -0.15
N ILE A 127 -1.90 -12.92 -1.34
CA ILE A 127 -2.58 -12.55 -2.58
C ILE A 127 -3.85 -13.39 -2.65
N ASN A 128 -4.99 -12.72 -2.48
CA ASN A 128 -6.30 -13.36 -2.54
C ASN A 128 -6.92 -13.05 -3.89
N ASN A 129 -7.07 -14.09 -4.71
CA ASN A 129 -7.95 -14.01 -5.86
C ASN A 129 -9.39 -14.13 -5.35
N PRO A 130 -10.25 -13.10 -5.51
CA PRO A 130 -11.64 -13.23 -5.10
C PRO A 130 -12.34 -14.31 -5.95
N PRO A 131 -13.38 -14.98 -5.42
CA PRO A 131 -14.19 -15.90 -6.23
C PRO A 131 -14.74 -15.18 -7.47
N ALA A 132 -14.90 -15.95 -8.55
CA ALA A 132 -15.01 -15.53 -9.96
C ALA A 132 -16.19 -14.61 -10.32
N ASP A 133 -16.99 -14.15 -9.36
CA ASP A 133 -18.28 -13.52 -9.64
C ASP A 133 -18.19 -12.01 -9.87
N ASN A 134 -17.15 -11.30 -9.36
CA ASN A 134 -16.75 -9.94 -9.79
C ASN A 134 -15.48 -9.40 -9.05
N PRO A 135 -14.29 -10.01 -9.16
CA PRO A 135 -13.10 -9.43 -8.54
C PRO A 135 -12.70 -8.11 -9.22
N PRO A 136 -12.37 -7.03 -8.47
CA PRO A 136 -11.92 -5.77 -9.07
C PRO A 136 -10.57 -5.94 -9.81
N ASN A 137 -9.73 -6.89 -9.39
CA ASN A 137 -8.49 -7.29 -10.07
C ASN A 137 -8.26 -8.81 -9.98
N LEU A 138 -8.18 -9.46 -11.15
CA LEU A 138 -7.99 -10.91 -11.28
C LEU A 138 -6.54 -11.36 -11.07
N GLU A 139 -5.59 -10.43 -11.19
CA GLU A 139 -4.15 -10.70 -11.10
C GLU A 139 -3.44 -9.64 -10.24
N PRO A 140 -3.75 -9.54 -8.92
CA PRO A 140 -3.14 -8.53 -8.06
C PRO A 140 -1.62 -8.70 -8.00
N LYS A 141 -0.89 -7.61 -8.19
CA LYS A 141 0.58 -7.62 -8.14
C LYS A 141 1.06 -7.21 -6.76
N LEU A 142 1.89 -8.05 -6.17
CA LEU A 142 2.66 -7.71 -4.97
C LEU A 142 4.10 -7.42 -5.36
N THR A 143 4.57 -6.21 -5.05
CA THR A 143 5.97 -5.80 -5.20
C THR A 143 6.54 -5.48 -3.82
N VAL A 144 7.68 -6.10 -3.47
CA VAL A 144 8.38 -5.85 -2.20
C VAL A 144 9.83 -5.50 -2.52
N LEU A 145 10.23 -4.26 -2.21
CA LEU A 145 11.54 -3.71 -2.57
C LEU A 145 12.25 -3.20 -1.32
N ASP A 146 13.52 -3.58 -1.15
CA ASP A 146 14.38 -3.10 -0.05
C ASP A 146 13.75 -3.26 1.35
N CYS A 147 12.91 -4.29 1.53
CA CYS A 147 12.21 -4.55 2.79
C CYS A 147 12.86 -5.69 3.57
N HIS A 148 12.72 -5.64 4.90
CA HIS A 148 13.11 -6.74 5.79
C HIS A 148 11.87 -7.41 6.37
N LEU A 149 11.59 -8.65 5.95
CA LEU A 149 10.52 -9.47 6.52
C LEU A 149 11.11 -10.38 7.60
N LYS A 150 10.65 -10.25 8.85
CA LYS A 150 11.18 -11.03 9.97
C LYS A 150 10.08 -11.54 10.89
N ASN A 151 10.45 -12.53 11.72
CA ASN A 151 9.57 -13.11 12.73
C ASN A 151 8.24 -13.66 12.18
N VAL A 152 8.24 -14.14 10.94
CA VAL A 152 7.12 -14.86 10.34
C VAL A 152 7.06 -16.24 10.97
N TYR A 153 6.15 -16.43 11.91
CA TYR A 153 6.06 -17.68 12.65
C TYR A 153 4.60 -18.06 12.89
N LYS A 154 4.25 -19.28 12.52
CA LYS A 154 2.99 -19.90 12.96
C LYS A 154 3.28 -20.72 14.21
N THR A 155 3.09 -20.15 15.41
CA THR A 155 2.88 -20.98 16.60
C THR A 155 1.41 -21.34 16.63
N GLY A 156 1.10 -22.55 16.16
CA GLY A 156 -0.17 -23.23 16.40
C GLY A 156 0.12 -24.52 17.12
#